data_AF-A0A081L9G6-F1
#
_entry.id   AF-A0A081L9G6-F1
#
_cell.length_a   1.000
_cell.length_b   1.000
_cell.length_c   1.000
_cell.angle_alpha   90.00
_cell.angle_beta   90.00
_cell.angle_gamma   90.00
#
_symmetry.space_group_name_H-M   'P 1'
#
loop_
_entity.id
_entity.type
_entity.pdbx_description
1 polymer ?
#
loop_
_entity_poly.entity_id
_entity_poly.type
_entity_poly.pdbx_seq_one_letter_code
_entity_poly.pdbx_strand_id
1 'polypeptide(L)' 'MQHEKSMEFLQIAMKYFPQAKEELDKAGIQLEPEALQPLLSLFTSVMQEAYELGKADAESEKATK' A
#
# COMPACT_ATOMS: atom_id res chain seq x y z
N MET A 1 15.69 -4.56 -5.37
CA MET A 1 14.55 -3.97 -6.10
C MET A 1 13.19 -4.25 -5.45
N GLN A 2 12.70 -5.50 -5.38
CA GLN A 2 11.37 -5.80 -4.82
C GLN A 2 11.26 -5.41 -3.33
N HIS A 3 12.24 -5.81 -2.52
CA HIS A 3 12.25 -5.47 -1.09
C HIS A 3 12.46 -3.96 -0.81
N GLU A 4 13.21 -3.27 -1.68
CA GLU A 4 13.41 -1.82 -1.60
C GLU A 4 12.12 -1.06 -1.88
N LYS A 5 11.36 -1.49 -2.91
CA LYS A 5 10.04 -0.94 -3.23
C LYS A 5 9.04 -1.16 -2.09
N SER A 6 9.04 -2.33 -1.44
CA SER A 6 8.19 -2.59 -0.28
C SER A 6 8.44 -1.61 0.87
N MET A 7 9.70 -1.22 1.12
CA MET A 7 10.03 -0.23 2.16
C MET A 7 9.59 1.18 1.78
N GLU A 8 9.75 1.58 0.52
CA GLU A 8 9.23 2.86 0.01
C GLU A 8 7.70 2.94 0.11
N PHE A 9 7.02 1.86 -0.23
CA PHE A 9 5.57 1.75 -0.11
C PHE A 9 5.09 1.86 1.33
N LEU A 10 5.78 1.20 2.27
CA LEU A 10 5.48 1.34 3.69
C LEU A 10 5.68 2.78 4.18
N GLN A 11 6.73 3.48 3.73
CA GLN A 11 6.94 4.88 4.06
C GLN A 11 5.80 5.78 3.57
N ILE A 12 5.32 5.55 2.34
CA ILE A 12 4.15 6.23 1.79
C ILE A 12 2.92 5.92 2.64
N ALA A 13 2.68 4.64 2.99
CA ALA A 13 1.58 4.21 3.85
C ALA A 13 1.55 4.99 5.17
N MET A 14 2.69 5.03 5.86
CA MET A 14 2.83 5.67 7.15
C MET A 14 2.60 7.18 7.10
N LYS A 15 2.86 7.84 5.97
CA LYS A 15 2.55 9.26 5.77
C LYS A 15 1.04 9.52 5.80
N TYR A 16 0.23 8.62 5.23
CA TYR A 16 -1.22 8.78 5.14
C TYR A 16 -1.98 8.08 6.26
N PHE A 17 -1.32 7.18 7.00
CA PHE A 17 -1.92 6.44 8.10
C PHE A 17 -2.62 7.32 9.16
N PRO A 18 -2.06 8.48 9.60
CA PRO A 18 -2.75 9.34 10.57
C PRO A 18 -4.10 9.86 10.08
N GLN A 19 -4.20 10.21 8.79
CA GLN A 19 -5.46 10.67 8.19
C GLN A 19 -6.48 9.54 8.08
N ALA A 20 -6.04 8.35 7.65
CA ALA A 20 -6.92 7.18 7.62
C ALA A 20 -7.41 6.81 9.03
N LYS A 21 -6.52 6.89 10.03
CA LYS A 21 -6.87 6.66 11.43
C LYS A 21 -7.91 7.67 11.92
N GLU A 22 -7.77 8.95 11.61
CA GLU A 22 -8.74 9.98 12.00
C GLU A 22 -10.15 9.68 11.45
N GLU A 23 -10.25 9.26 10.18
CA GLU A 23 -11.53 8.90 9.57
C GLU A 23 -12.14 7.63 10.19
N LEU A 24 -11.32 6.64 10.54
CA LEU A 24 -11.77 5.44 11.23
C LEU A 24 -12.25 5.75 12.65
N ASP A 25 -11.52 6.60 13.38
CA ASP A 25 -11.89 7.04 14.72
C ASP A 25 -13.23 7.82 14.68
N LYS A 26 -13.47 8.68 13.67
CA LYS A 26 -14.76 9.36 13.43
C LYS A 26 -15.91 8.38 13.15
N ALA A 27 -15.61 7.26 12.49
CA ALA A 27 -16.57 6.20 12.23
C ALA A 27 -16.82 5.27 13.45
N GLY A 28 -16.15 5.53 14.59
CA GLY A 28 -16.24 4.70 15.78
C GLY A 28 -15.44 3.40 15.69
N ILE A 29 -14.54 3.28 14.70
CA ILE A 29 -13.69 2.11 14.50
C ILE A 29 -12.34 2.38 15.18
N GLN A 30 -12.10 1.73 16.32
CA GLN A 30 -10.81 1.77 16.99
C GLN A 30 -9.83 0.81 16.32
N LEU A 31 -8.71 1.37 15.87
CA LEU A 31 -7.58 0.62 15.34
C LEU A 31 -6.68 0.16 16.49
N GLU A 32 -6.82 -1.09 16.88
CA GLU A 32 -5.95 -1.73 17.86
C GLU A 32 -4.58 -2.09 17.23
N PRO A 33 -3.48 -2.01 17.99
CA PRO A 33 -2.14 -2.38 17.51
C PRO A 33 -2.05 -3.79 16.94
N GLU A 34 -2.82 -4.74 17.49
CA GLU A 34 -2.86 -6.13 17.03
C GLU A 34 -3.50 -6.29 15.64
N ALA A 35 -4.41 -5.37 15.27
CA ALA A 35 -5.05 -5.36 13.95
C ALA A 35 -4.16 -4.72 12.88
N LEU A 36 -3.17 -3.91 13.27
CA LEU A 36 -2.28 -3.21 12.34
C LEU A 36 -1.35 -4.16 11.59
N GLN A 37 -0.80 -5.18 12.25
CA GLN A 37 0.14 -6.09 11.61
C GLN A 37 -0.47 -6.85 10.40
N PRO A 38 -1.64 -7.52 10.53
CA PRO A 38 -2.27 -8.19 9.39
C PRO A 38 -2.74 -7.20 8.32
N LEU A 39 -3.19 -6.00 8.71
CA LEU A 39 -3.58 -4.94 7.77
C LEU A 39 -2.39 -4.46 6.93
N LEU A 40 -1.25 -4.17 7.56
CA LEU A 40 -0.03 -3.72 6.88
C LEU A 40 0.52 -4.80 5.95
N SER A 41 0.42 -6.07 6.33
CA SER A 41 0.80 -7.19 5.47
C SER A 41 -0.08 -7.24 4.21
N LEU A 42 -1.41 -7.19 4.38
CA LEU A 42 -2.35 -7.16 3.25
C LEU A 42 -2.10 -5.94 2.34
N PHE A 43 -1.93 -4.78 2.96
CA PHE A 43 -1.67 -3.53 2.24
C PHE A 43 -0.41 -3.61 1.39
N THR A 44 0.67 -4.21 1.93
CA THR A 44 1.92 -4.41 1.19
C THR A 44 1.73 -5.33 -0.02
N SER A 45 0.95 -6.40 0.12
CA SER A 45 0.59 -7.29 -1.00
C SER A 45 -0.19 -6.56 -2.10
N VAL A 46 -1.22 -5.79 -1.72
CA VAL A 46 -2.04 -5.03 -2.68
C VAL A 46 -1.20 -4.03 -3.47
N MET A 47 -0.31 -3.29 -2.81
CA MET A 47 0.57 -2.33 -3.48
C MET A 47 1.56 -3.02 -4.42
N GLN A 48 2.03 -4.21 -4.04
CA GLN A 48 2.94 -4.97 -4.89
C GLN A 48 2.23 -5.45 -6.17
N GLU A 49 1.03 -5.99 -6.06
CA GLU A 49 0.23 -6.37 -7.23
C GLU A 49 -0.06 -5.16 -8.12
N ALA A 50 -0.41 -4.01 -7.53
CA ALA A 50 -0.63 -2.77 -8.27
C ALA A 50 0.64 -2.27 -9.00
N TYR A 51 1.81 -2.41 -8.38
CA TYR A 51 3.09 -2.08 -9.00
C TYR A 51 3.41 -3.00 -10.18
N GLU A 52 3.19 -4.30 -10.02
CA GLU A 52 3.41 -5.30 -11.08
C GLU A 52 2.47 -5.06 -12.27
N LEU A 53 1.20 -4.72 -12.01
CA LEU A 53 0.24 -4.33 -13.03
C LEU A 53 0.71 -3.09 -13.81
N GLY A 54 1.06 -2.00 -13.11
CA GLY A 54 1.53 -0.77 -13.77
C GLY A 54 2.84 -0.97 -14.55
N LYS A 55 3.71 -1.87 -14.09
CA LYS A 55 4.91 -2.26 -14.83
C LYS A 55 4.56 -3.00 -16.13
N ALA A 56 3.63 -3.96 -16.08
CA ALA A 56 3.18 -4.70 -17.25
C ALA A 56 2.49 -3.80 -18.29
N ASP A 57 1.70 -2.82 -17.84
CA ASP A 57 1.07 -1.83 -18.72
C ASP A 57 2.13 -0.98 -19.42
N ALA A 58 3.12 -0.47 -18.68
CA ALA A 58 4.20 0.34 -19.25
C ALA A 58 5.10 -0.45 -20.24
N GLU A 59 5.32 -1.74 -20.01
CA GLU A 59 6.02 -2.63 -20.93
C GLU A 59 5.18 -2.90 -22.19
N SER A 60 3.87 -3.09 -22.04
CA SER A 60 2.93 -3.27 -23.14
C SER A 60 2.85 -2.03 -24.03
N GLU A 61 2.75 -0.83 -23.44
CA GLU A 61 2.73 0.44 -24.18
C GLU A 61 4.02 0.67 -24.97
N LYS A 62 5.17 0.27 -24.43
CA LYS A 62 6.47 0.34 -25.13
C LYS A 62 6.58 -0.64 -26.29
N ALA A 63 5.90 -1.78 -26.24
CA ALA A 63 5.93 -2.79 -27.31
C ALA A 63 5.03 -2.42 -28.51
N THR A 64 4.04 -1.54 -28.29
CA THR A 64 3.14 -1.02 -29.33
C THR A 64 3.58 0.30 -29.96
N LYS A 65 4.70 0.90 -29.50
CA LYS A 65 5.33 2.08 -30.10
C LYS A 65 6.57 1.68 -30.89
#